data_AF-A0AAD4QAV0-F1
#
_entry.id   AF-A0AAD4QAV0-F1
#
_cell.length_a   1.000
_cell.length_b   1.000
_cell.length_c   1.000
_cell.angle_alpha   90.00
_cell.angle_beta   90.00
_cell.angle_gamma   90.00
#
_symmetry.space_group_name_H-M   'P 1'
#
loop_
_entity.id
_entity.type
_entity.pdbx_description
1 polymer ?
#
loop_
_entity_poly.entity_id
_entity_poly.type
_entity_poly.pdbx_seq_one_letter_code
_entity_poly.pdbx_strand_id
1 'polypeptide(L)'
;MLRLSILLCSSVFFGRVLAASVRPRSDPSGWASFRCLEDGGSPFHLPLLNGASYDDHANMTIDSCAAFCDSQSVSYRFMGLTDGSHCSCDNFFEYIFQRAGNQACSSTPCSGDPSEVNCGGPSAASTYQKTDSTFVIPTPVPSVGLWTSQGCYSDSPSSRALHARVDAGDTTVESCIAACQAEEHTLAGVEFGQECWCGSEIDHGQKFVGNDNGIRHGDFRPFPDNAYCNMPCQGDSTELCGGASRLNVYSFTGTYPIGASVVAAAGGWRSRGCYSDSTSSRSLERRVDPGEVMVESCVSACQSQSFTIAGLEFGQECWCGNQIQSPGTSISQSACNKACTGDNTEVCGGPGALQIYY
;
A
#
# COMPACT_ATOMS: atom_id res chain seq x y z
N MET A 1 68.81 14.07 -62.39
CA MET A 1 68.24 15.38 -62.76
C MET A 1 66.78 15.41 -62.34
N LEU A 2 66.34 16.51 -61.69
CA LEU A 2 64.96 16.93 -61.31
C LEU A 2 64.20 16.02 -60.32
N ARG A 3 63.82 16.42 -59.08
CA ARG A 3 62.96 17.52 -58.54
C ARG A 3 61.49 17.55 -59.04
N LEU A 4 60.61 16.99 -58.19
CA LEU A 4 59.41 17.54 -57.52
C LEU A 4 58.25 18.17 -58.33
N SER A 5 57.04 17.61 -58.16
CA SER A 5 55.70 18.27 -58.10
C SER A 5 54.65 17.24 -57.62
N ILE A 6 54.30 17.20 -56.32
CA ILE A 6 53.08 17.73 -55.67
C ILE A 6 51.76 17.21 -56.28
N LEU A 7 51.09 16.29 -55.57
CA LEU A 7 49.63 16.20 -55.51
C LEU A 7 49.19 16.20 -54.04
N LEU A 8 48.52 17.27 -53.64
CA LEU A 8 47.79 17.38 -52.38
C LEU A 8 46.50 16.56 -52.48
N CYS A 9 46.35 15.54 -51.64
CA CYS A 9 45.07 14.88 -51.42
C CYS A 9 44.38 15.60 -50.25
N SER A 10 43.37 16.41 -50.55
CA SER A 10 42.55 17.08 -49.55
C SER A 10 41.72 16.05 -48.78
N SER A 11 41.95 16.01 -47.47
CA SER A 11 41.19 15.26 -46.48
C SER A 11 39.72 15.70 -46.46
N VAL A 12 38.81 14.83 -46.92
CA VAL A 12 37.38 14.97 -46.68
C VAL A 12 37.10 14.52 -45.25
N PHE A 13 36.73 15.47 -44.40
CA PHE A 13 36.19 15.23 -43.07
C PHE A 13 34.90 14.41 -43.18
N PHE A 14 34.89 13.17 -42.69
CA PHE A 14 33.66 12.47 -42.33
C PHE A 14 33.15 13.10 -41.02
N GLY A 15 32.34 14.15 -41.14
CA GLY A 15 31.47 14.57 -40.05
C GLY A 15 30.43 13.49 -39.80
N ARG A 16 30.59 12.72 -38.72
CA ARG A 16 29.48 11.93 -38.15
C ARG A 16 28.40 12.92 -37.74
N VAL A 17 27.34 13.02 -38.54
CA VAL A 17 26.07 13.58 -38.09
C VAL A 17 25.57 12.65 -36.99
N LEU A 18 25.70 13.09 -35.74
CA LEU A 18 24.94 12.51 -34.64
C LEU A 18 23.47 12.70 -35.01
N ALA A 19 22.78 11.60 -35.34
CA ALA A 19 21.34 11.60 -35.45
C ALA A 19 20.78 11.95 -34.07
N ALA A 20 20.43 13.22 -33.87
CA ALA A 20 19.50 13.59 -32.82
C ALA A 20 18.22 12.77 -33.07
N SER A 21 17.80 11.99 -32.08
CA SER A 21 16.48 11.38 -32.06
C SER A 21 15.47 12.50 -32.23
N VAL A 22 14.89 12.62 -33.43
CA VAL A 22 13.76 13.48 -33.69
C VAL A 22 12.60 12.85 -32.92
N ARG A 23 12.15 13.51 -31.85
CA ARG A 23 10.88 13.13 -31.20
C ARG A 23 9.79 13.11 -32.28
N PRO A 24 8.94 12.07 -32.36
CA PRO A 24 7.74 12.12 -33.18
C PRO A 24 7.03 13.45 -32.93
N ARG A 25 6.53 14.09 -33.99
CA ARG A 25 6.00 15.47 -33.98
C ARG A 25 4.79 15.70 -33.05
N SER A 26 4.35 14.68 -32.31
CA SER A 26 3.12 14.63 -31.51
C SER A 26 3.35 14.20 -30.06
N ASP A 27 4.60 14.10 -29.58
CA ASP A 27 4.88 13.71 -28.19
C ASP A 27 4.99 14.97 -27.30
N PRO A 28 4.14 15.11 -26.25
CA PRO A 28 4.23 16.23 -25.31
C PRO A 28 5.56 16.21 -24.56
N SER A 29 5.97 17.36 -24.02
CA SER A 29 7.12 17.39 -23.12
C SER A 29 6.88 16.51 -21.90
N GLY A 30 7.76 15.54 -21.66
CA GLY A 30 7.65 14.62 -20.52
C GLY A 30 6.84 13.36 -20.79
N TRP A 31 6.24 13.23 -21.97
CA TRP A 31 5.42 12.08 -22.37
C TRP A 31 5.88 11.52 -23.71
N ALA A 32 5.75 10.22 -23.92
CA ALA A 32 6.01 9.59 -25.22
C ALA A 32 4.88 8.65 -25.59
N SER A 33 4.57 8.58 -26.88
CA SER A 33 3.63 7.61 -27.41
C SER A 33 3.99 6.20 -26.94
N PHE A 34 3.03 5.53 -26.29
CA PHE A 34 3.21 4.21 -25.74
C PHE A 34 2.64 3.16 -26.69
N ARG A 35 1.30 3.09 -26.79
CA ARG A 35 0.59 2.11 -27.62
C ARG A 35 -0.80 2.62 -28.03
N CYS A 36 -1.30 2.07 -29.13
CA CYS A 36 -2.72 2.09 -29.46
C CYS A 36 -3.40 0.89 -28.77
N LEU A 37 -4.39 1.15 -27.92
CA LEU A 37 -5.09 0.14 -27.13
C LEU A 37 -6.58 0.20 -27.41
N GLU A 38 -7.26 -0.95 -27.46
CA GLU A 38 -8.73 -0.97 -27.62
C GLU A 38 -9.42 -0.51 -26.33
N ASP A 39 -10.37 0.41 -26.46
CA ASP A 39 -11.14 1.03 -25.36
C ASP A 39 -12.60 0.54 -25.30
N GLY A 40 -12.93 -0.54 -26.01
CA GLY A 40 -14.32 -1.02 -26.15
C GLY A 40 -14.53 -2.52 -25.95
N GLY A 41 -13.52 -3.23 -25.41
CA GLY A 41 -13.53 -4.69 -25.32
C GLY A 41 -14.12 -5.27 -24.03
N SER A 42 -14.35 -4.45 -23.00
CA SER A 42 -14.71 -5.02 -21.69
C SER A 42 -16.15 -5.52 -21.68
N PRO A 43 -16.41 -6.75 -21.20
CA PRO A 43 -17.77 -7.26 -21.03
C PRO A 43 -18.61 -6.39 -20.06
N PHE A 44 -17.97 -5.42 -19.40
CA PHE A 44 -18.53 -4.51 -18.41
C PHE A 44 -18.49 -3.03 -18.82
N HIS A 45 -18.04 -2.67 -20.02
CA HIS A 45 -17.90 -1.27 -20.49
C HIS A 45 -17.08 -0.35 -19.57
N LEU A 46 -16.11 -0.90 -18.84
CA LEU A 46 -15.14 -0.13 -18.06
C LEU A 46 -14.14 0.59 -18.98
N PRO A 47 -13.78 1.85 -18.68
CA PRO A 47 -12.81 2.62 -19.45
C PRO A 47 -11.40 2.05 -19.28
N LEU A 48 -10.55 2.21 -20.31
CA LEU A 48 -9.15 1.75 -20.29
C LEU A 48 -8.31 2.40 -19.18
N LEU A 49 -8.57 3.68 -18.92
CA LEU A 49 -7.94 4.50 -17.89
C LEU A 49 -9.07 5.11 -17.05
N ASN A 50 -9.01 4.95 -15.73
CA ASN A 50 -10.12 5.24 -14.82
C ASN A 50 -9.75 6.24 -13.72
N GLY A 51 -8.57 6.86 -13.81
CA GLY A 51 -8.19 7.99 -12.97
C GLY A 51 -8.83 9.30 -13.42
N ALA A 52 -8.09 10.40 -13.30
CA ALA A 52 -8.59 11.73 -13.66
C ALA A 52 -8.92 11.81 -15.16
N SER A 53 -10.06 12.41 -15.50
CA SER A 53 -10.48 12.58 -16.90
C SER A 53 -11.28 13.85 -17.11
N TYR A 54 -11.34 14.30 -18.37
CA TYR A 54 -12.22 15.38 -18.82
C TYR A 54 -12.54 15.27 -20.32
N ASP A 55 -13.65 15.89 -20.71
CA ASP A 55 -14.07 16.04 -22.10
C ASP A 55 -13.87 17.48 -22.59
N ASP A 56 -13.30 17.63 -23.79
CA ASP A 56 -13.25 18.89 -24.53
C ASP A 56 -13.46 18.66 -26.03
N HIS A 57 -14.69 18.93 -26.49
CA HIS A 57 -15.07 18.75 -27.89
C HIS A 57 -14.58 19.88 -28.82
N ALA A 58 -13.88 20.90 -28.31
CA ALA A 58 -13.45 22.04 -29.10
C ALA A 58 -11.94 22.26 -29.11
N ASN A 59 -11.25 22.00 -27.99
CA ASN A 59 -9.84 22.37 -27.82
C ASN A 59 -8.96 21.22 -27.28
N MET A 60 -9.38 19.97 -27.42
CA MET A 60 -8.55 18.83 -27.03
C MET A 60 -7.31 18.76 -27.93
N THR A 61 -6.13 18.65 -27.32
CA THR A 61 -4.85 18.38 -27.98
C THR A 61 -4.08 17.37 -27.14
N ILE A 62 -3.09 16.72 -27.74
CA ILE A 62 -2.21 15.80 -27.02
C ILE A 62 -1.48 16.54 -25.87
N ASP A 63 -1.07 17.79 -26.10
CA ASP A 63 -0.45 18.65 -25.09
C ASP A 63 -1.41 19.09 -23.98
N SER A 64 -2.68 19.37 -24.28
CA SER A 64 -3.65 19.78 -23.25
C SER A 64 -4.01 18.62 -22.31
N CYS A 65 -4.12 17.40 -22.85
CA CYS A 65 -4.30 16.20 -22.04
C CYS A 65 -3.07 15.93 -21.13
N ALA A 66 -1.85 16.08 -21.67
CA ALA A 66 -0.62 15.95 -20.89
C ALA A 66 -0.55 16.96 -19.74
N ALA A 67 -0.82 18.23 -20.03
CA ALA A 67 -0.84 19.30 -19.04
C ALA A 67 -1.89 19.05 -17.94
N PHE A 68 -3.06 18.53 -18.31
CA PHE A 68 -4.08 18.12 -17.35
C PHE A 68 -3.56 17.01 -16.44
N CYS A 69 -3.03 15.92 -16.98
CA CYS A 69 -2.51 14.81 -16.18
C CYS A 69 -1.34 15.21 -15.28
N ASP A 70 -0.52 16.17 -15.69
CA ASP A 70 0.59 16.71 -14.89
C ASP A 70 0.13 17.70 -13.81
N SER A 71 -1.06 18.31 -13.95
CA SER A 71 -1.62 19.25 -12.99
C SER A 71 -2.37 18.61 -11.83
N GLN A 72 -2.62 17.29 -11.89
CA GLN A 72 -3.36 16.60 -10.86
C GLN A 72 -2.53 16.50 -9.58
N SER A 73 -3.21 16.48 -8.43
CA SER A 73 -2.57 16.23 -7.13
C SER A 73 -1.88 14.87 -7.06
N VAL A 74 -2.35 13.93 -7.89
CA VAL A 74 -1.83 12.59 -8.06
C VAL A 74 -0.97 12.54 -9.32
N SER A 75 0.25 12.00 -9.22
CA SER A 75 1.10 11.79 -10.40
C SER A 75 0.62 10.59 -11.21
N TYR A 76 0.37 10.80 -12.51
CA TYR A 76 -0.05 9.74 -13.44
C TYR A 76 1.08 9.26 -14.36
N ARG A 77 1.11 7.95 -14.60
CA ARG A 77 2.07 7.27 -15.49
C ARG A 77 1.64 7.26 -16.93
N PHE A 78 0.34 7.11 -17.16
CA PHE A 78 -0.29 6.96 -18.45
C PHE A 78 -1.34 8.05 -18.63
N MET A 79 -1.45 8.49 -19.87
CA MET A 79 -2.58 9.26 -20.34
C MET A 79 -3.12 8.62 -21.63
N GLY A 80 -4.38 8.83 -21.90
CA GLY A 80 -5.10 8.30 -23.04
C GLY A 80 -6.00 9.36 -23.65
N LEU A 81 -6.03 9.40 -24.97
CA LEU A 81 -7.01 10.18 -25.72
C LEU A 81 -7.93 9.24 -26.49
N THR A 82 -9.23 9.46 -26.36
CA THR A 82 -10.29 8.72 -27.05
C THR A 82 -11.25 9.69 -27.76
N ASP A 83 -11.73 9.28 -28.92
CA ASP A 83 -12.66 10.05 -29.76
C ASP A 83 -12.25 11.49 -30.09
N GLY A 84 -10.95 11.81 -30.01
CA GLY A 84 -10.43 13.14 -30.30
C GLY A 84 -10.84 14.22 -29.29
N SER A 85 -11.62 13.89 -28.27
CA SER A 85 -12.17 14.86 -27.32
C SER A 85 -12.15 14.42 -25.85
N HIS A 86 -11.86 13.16 -25.55
CA HIS A 86 -11.81 12.68 -24.18
C HIS A 86 -10.35 12.43 -23.77
N CYS A 87 -9.95 12.98 -22.62
CA CYS A 87 -8.64 12.75 -22.01
C CYS A 87 -8.84 12.00 -20.70
N SER A 88 -8.03 10.98 -20.48
CA SER A 88 -8.00 10.20 -19.25
C SER A 88 -6.56 9.93 -18.81
N CYS A 89 -6.33 9.88 -17.49
CA CYS A 89 -5.03 9.64 -16.88
C CYS A 89 -5.15 8.47 -15.90
N ASP A 90 -4.13 7.62 -15.85
CA ASP A 90 -4.07 6.55 -14.85
C ASP A 90 -2.61 6.13 -14.62
N ASN A 91 -2.37 5.41 -13.53
CA ASN A 91 -1.09 4.74 -13.29
C ASN A 91 -1.06 3.32 -13.87
N PHE A 92 -2.22 2.76 -14.19
CA PHE A 92 -2.39 1.39 -14.66
C PHE A 92 -3.43 1.33 -15.77
N PHE A 93 -3.39 0.25 -16.55
CA PHE A 93 -4.46 -0.07 -17.49
C PHE A 93 -5.40 -1.05 -16.80
N GLU A 94 -6.66 -0.66 -16.60
CA GLU A 94 -7.67 -1.48 -15.89
C GLU A 94 -7.92 -2.81 -16.62
N TYR A 95 -7.94 -2.78 -17.95
CA TYR A 95 -8.06 -3.98 -18.77
C TYR A 95 -7.33 -3.81 -20.11
N ILE A 96 -6.30 -4.62 -20.36
CA ILE A 96 -5.63 -4.66 -21.66
C ILE A 96 -6.22 -5.81 -22.48
N PHE A 97 -7.18 -5.51 -23.37
CA PHE A 97 -7.75 -6.55 -24.24
C PHE A 97 -6.74 -7.02 -25.28
N GLN A 98 -6.28 -6.14 -26.17
CA GLN A 98 -5.30 -6.43 -27.23
C GLN A 98 -4.61 -5.13 -27.69
N ARG A 99 -3.48 -5.25 -28.42
CA ARG A 99 -2.98 -4.12 -29.22
C ARG A 99 -3.98 -3.87 -30.36
N ALA A 100 -4.60 -2.70 -30.37
CA ALA A 100 -5.30 -2.23 -31.56
C ALA A 100 -4.29 -2.01 -32.70
N GLY A 101 -4.72 -2.19 -33.94
CA GLY A 101 -3.95 -1.73 -35.09
C GLY A 101 -3.79 -0.21 -35.00
N ASN A 102 -2.59 0.32 -35.27
CA ASN A 102 -2.29 1.76 -35.14
C ASN A 102 -3.31 2.66 -35.88
N GLN A 103 -3.96 2.16 -36.93
CA GLN A 103 -5.00 2.85 -37.69
C GLN A 103 -6.26 3.16 -36.87
N ALA A 104 -6.59 2.35 -35.86
CA ALA A 104 -7.76 2.57 -35.00
C ALA A 104 -7.58 3.83 -34.15
N CYS A 105 -6.37 4.07 -33.64
CA CYS A 105 -6.05 5.25 -32.85
C CYS A 105 -5.69 6.49 -33.66
N SER A 106 -5.50 6.32 -34.97
CA SER A 106 -5.30 7.41 -35.91
C SER A 106 -6.56 7.76 -36.71
N SER A 107 -7.73 7.26 -36.26
CA SER A 107 -9.00 7.39 -36.99
C SER A 107 -9.73 8.68 -36.65
N THR A 108 -9.52 9.23 -35.46
CA THR A 108 -10.12 10.49 -35.01
C THR A 108 -9.02 11.50 -34.62
N PRO A 109 -8.88 12.60 -35.37
CA PRO A 109 -8.00 13.70 -34.98
C PRO A 109 -8.48 14.41 -33.71
N CYS A 110 -7.56 15.10 -33.03
CA CYS A 110 -7.88 15.94 -31.89
C CYS A 110 -8.83 17.09 -32.28
N SER A 111 -9.79 17.41 -31.40
CA SER A 111 -10.79 18.46 -31.65
C SER A 111 -10.17 19.86 -31.74
N GLY A 112 -9.10 20.12 -30.96
CA GLY A 112 -8.36 21.38 -30.93
C GLY A 112 -7.26 21.52 -31.97
N ASP A 113 -6.77 20.41 -32.52
CA ASP A 113 -5.79 20.40 -33.61
C ASP A 113 -6.01 19.21 -34.57
N PRO A 114 -6.66 19.41 -35.73
CA PRO A 114 -6.88 18.35 -36.72
C PRO A 114 -5.61 17.76 -37.35
N SER A 115 -4.44 18.38 -37.14
CA SER A 115 -3.16 17.83 -37.59
C SER A 115 -2.62 16.76 -36.64
N GLU A 116 -3.08 16.74 -35.39
CA GLU A 116 -2.82 15.68 -34.42
C GLU A 116 -3.78 14.52 -34.64
N VAL A 117 -3.30 13.49 -35.36
CA VAL A 117 -4.13 12.33 -35.71
C VAL A 117 -4.16 11.26 -34.61
N ASN A 118 -3.27 11.29 -33.62
CA ASN A 118 -3.14 10.27 -32.57
C ASN A 118 -3.96 10.63 -31.33
N CYS A 119 -5.26 10.86 -31.52
CA CYS A 119 -6.20 11.23 -30.45
C CYS A 119 -7.28 10.16 -30.25
N GLY A 120 -6.99 8.94 -30.71
CA GLY A 120 -7.81 7.76 -30.50
C GLY A 120 -8.80 7.54 -31.63
N GLY A 121 -9.84 6.79 -31.32
CA GLY A 121 -10.97 6.49 -32.19
C GLY A 121 -12.12 5.84 -31.42
N PRO A 122 -13.23 5.50 -32.11
CA PRO A 122 -14.49 5.04 -31.50
C PRO A 122 -14.42 3.84 -30.57
N SER A 123 -13.31 3.11 -30.59
CA SER A 123 -13.07 1.95 -29.72
C SER A 123 -11.59 1.77 -29.42
N ALA A 124 -10.79 2.84 -29.51
CA ALA A 124 -9.36 2.75 -29.28
C ALA A 124 -8.78 4.05 -28.70
N ALA A 125 -7.92 3.91 -27.70
CA ALA A 125 -7.21 5.01 -27.06
C ALA A 125 -5.79 5.13 -27.60
N SER A 126 -5.41 6.35 -27.98
CA SER A 126 -4.00 6.71 -28.15
C SER A 126 -3.39 6.92 -26.77
N THR A 127 -2.49 6.03 -26.34
CA THR A 127 -1.90 6.11 -25.01
C THR A 127 -0.47 6.62 -25.05
N TYR A 128 -0.12 7.37 -24.02
CA TYR A 128 1.20 7.96 -23.82
C TYR A 128 1.68 7.61 -22.42
N GLN A 129 2.98 7.39 -22.28
CA GLN A 129 3.62 7.10 -21.01
C GLN A 129 4.58 8.22 -20.63
N LYS A 130 4.59 8.57 -19.34
CA LYS A 130 5.54 9.53 -18.77
C LYS A 130 6.98 9.02 -18.97
N THR A 131 7.85 9.91 -19.46
CA THR A 131 9.26 9.66 -19.80
C THR A 131 10.25 10.39 -18.89
N ASP A 132 9.74 11.19 -17.96
CA ASP A 132 10.57 11.86 -16.98
C ASP A 132 11.30 10.82 -16.11
N SER A 133 12.64 10.86 -16.11
CA SER A 133 13.48 9.98 -15.31
C SER A 133 13.31 10.17 -13.80
N THR A 134 12.69 11.27 -13.37
CA THR A 134 12.34 11.54 -11.97
C THR A 134 10.98 10.99 -11.58
N PHE A 135 10.17 10.54 -12.55
CA PHE A 135 8.90 9.87 -12.28
C PHE A 135 9.16 8.48 -11.69
N VAL A 136 8.82 8.33 -10.42
CA VAL A 136 8.85 7.03 -9.73
C VAL A 136 7.50 6.37 -9.94
N ILE A 137 7.51 5.13 -10.41
CA ILE A 137 6.29 4.34 -10.55
C ILE A 137 5.82 3.98 -9.14
N PRO A 138 4.59 4.35 -8.74
CA PRO A 138 4.04 3.95 -7.46
C PRO A 138 4.06 2.42 -7.34
N THR A 139 4.54 1.92 -6.21
CA THR A 139 4.59 0.48 -5.95
C THR A 139 3.82 0.12 -4.69
N PRO A 140 3.24 -1.09 -4.62
CA PRO A 140 2.64 -1.58 -3.39
C PRO A 140 3.72 -1.71 -2.33
N VAL A 141 3.47 -1.20 -1.13
CA VAL A 141 4.35 -1.40 0.02
C VAL A 141 4.13 -2.83 0.53
N PRO A 142 5.13 -3.74 0.48
CA PRO A 142 4.89 -5.13 0.88
C PRO A 142 4.74 -5.30 2.39
N SER A 143 5.42 -4.46 3.17
CA SER A 143 5.45 -4.50 4.63
C SER A 143 5.99 -3.21 5.24
N VAL A 144 5.49 -2.85 6.42
CA VAL A 144 6.03 -1.79 7.28
C VAL A 144 6.26 -2.39 8.67
N GLY A 145 7.53 -2.63 9.04
CA GLY A 145 7.84 -3.31 10.30
C GLY A 145 7.16 -4.69 10.41
N LEU A 146 6.30 -4.87 11.42
CA LEU A 146 5.53 -6.10 11.65
C LEU A 146 4.17 -6.12 10.92
N TRP A 147 3.88 -5.12 10.10
CA TRP A 147 2.68 -5.06 9.28
C TRP A 147 2.97 -5.61 7.90
N THR A 148 2.11 -6.51 7.41
CA THR A 148 2.25 -7.15 6.10
C THR A 148 1.05 -6.85 5.22
N SER A 149 1.31 -6.51 3.96
CA SER A 149 0.24 -6.28 2.99
C SER A 149 -0.59 -7.55 2.80
N GLN A 150 -1.91 -7.39 2.87
CA GLN A 150 -2.91 -8.43 2.59
C GLN A 150 -3.48 -8.31 1.17
N GLY A 151 -3.04 -7.31 0.40
CA GLY A 151 -3.51 -7.02 -0.95
C GLY A 151 -4.68 -6.04 -0.98
N CYS A 152 -5.41 -6.06 -2.10
CA CYS A 152 -6.50 -5.13 -2.40
C CYS A 152 -7.88 -5.72 -2.05
N TYR A 153 -8.69 -4.94 -1.36
CA TYR A 153 -10.03 -5.30 -0.91
C TYR A 153 -11.06 -4.34 -1.52
N SER A 154 -12.27 -4.84 -1.77
CA SER A 154 -13.41 -4.00 -2.11
C SER A 154 -13.85 -3.23 -0.86
N ASP A 155 -14.06 -1.92 -1.00
CA ASP A 155 -14.46 -1.06 0.12
C ASP A 155 -15.47 -0.01 -0.35
N SER A 156 -16.76 -0.35 -0.34
CA SER A 156 -17.80 0.57 -0.82
C SER A 156 -18.44 1.32 0.35
N PRO A 157 -18.99 2.53 0.15
CA PRO A 157 -19.73 3.23 1.21
C PRO A 157 -20.89 2.43 1.81
N SER A 158 -21.49 1.50 1.05
CA SER A 158 -22.57 0.62 1.49
C SER A 158 -22.10 -0.72 2.07
N SER A 159 -20.81 -1.05 1.95
CA SER A 159 -20.19 -2.25 2.50
C SER A 159 -18.69 -2.00 2.65
N ARG A 160 -18.33 -1.46 3.82
CA ARG A 160 -16.94 -1.16 4.16
C ARG A 160 -16.21 -2.42 4.62
N ALA A 161 -14.93 -2.52 4.30
CA ALA A 161 -14.02 -3.57 4.76
C ALA A 161 -13.47 -3.27 6.15
N LEU A 162 -13.26 -1.99 6.49
CA LEU A 162 -12.82 -1.48 7.79
C LEU A 162 -13.68 -0.25 8.16
N HIS A 163 -14.03 -0.08 9.44
CA HIS A 163 -15.01 0.93 9.87
C HIS A 163 -14.45 2.13 10.64
N ALA A 164 -13.25 2.03 11.22
CA ALA A 164 -12.68 3.11 12.01
C ALA A 164 -11.85 4.05 11.12
N ARG A 165 -12.44 5.15 10.65
CA ARG A 165 -11.68 6.17 9.90
C ARG A 165 -10.84 7.00 10.87
N VAL A 166 -9.55 7.10 10.59
CA VAL A 166 -8.61 7.92 11.36
C VAL A 166 -7.98 9.00 10.49
N ASP A 167 -7.49 10.06 11.13
CA ASP A 167 -6.74 11.12 10.45
C ASP A 167 -5.24 10.83 10.53
N ALA A 168 -4.63 10.56 9.38
CA ALA A 168 -3.20 10.30 9.24
C ALA A 168 -2.43 11.52 8.66
N GLY A 169 -3.08 12.67 8.48
CA GLY A 169 -2.49 13.86 7.85
C GLY A 169 -2.21 13.66 6.36
N ASP A 170 -0.97 13.91 5.95
CA ASP A 170 -0.50 13.54 4.60
C ASP A 170 -0.30 12.01 4.56
N THR A 171 -1.37 11.31 4.17
CA THR A 171 -1.43 9.84 4.23
C THR A 171 -0.34 9.17 3.39
N THR A 172 0.45 8.32 4.04
CA THR A 172 1.33 7.28 3.46
C THR A 172 0.90 5.93 4.04
N VAL A 173 1.49 4.82 3.57
CA VAL A 173 1.24 3.52 4.19
C VAL A 173 1.70 3.51 5.65
N GLU A 174 2.87 4.09 5.95
CA GLU A 174 3.43 4.18 7.31
C GLU A 174 2.58 5.05 8.22
N SER A 175 2.15 6.24 7.76
CA SER A 175 1.38 7.15 8.62
C SER A 175 0.02 6.56 8.97
N CYS A 176 -0.64 5.88 8.02
CA CYS A 176 -1.89 5.18 8.29
C CYS A 176 -1.70 4.00 9.25
N ILE A 177 -0.67 3.17 9.03
CA ILE A 177 -0.33 2.07 9.93
C ILE A 177 -0.05 2.58 11.35
N ALA A 178 0.74 3.64 11.48
CA ALA A 178 1.06 4.24 12.78
C ALA A 178 -0.19 4.76 13.50
N ALA A 179 -1.12 5.38 12.77
CA ALA A 179 -2.39 5.86 13.33
C ALA A 179 -3.27 4.70 13.81
N CYS A 180 -3.49 3.66 12.98
CA CYS A 180 -4.27 2.49 13.37
C CYS A 180 -3.64 1.73 14.55
N GLN A 181 -2.31 1.65 14.56
CA GLN A 181 -1.55 1.07 15.66
C GLN A 181 -1.73 1.84 16.97
N ALA A 182 -1.74 3.18 16.93
CA ALA A 182 -1.95 4.02 18.12
C ALA A 182 -3.35 3.82 18.72
N GLU A 183 -4.32 3.38 17.91
CA GLU A 183 -5.68 3.04 18.33
C GLU A 183 -5.86 1.53 18.65
N GLU A 184 -4.76 0.77 18.76
CA GLU A 184 -4.74 -0.68 19.07
C GLU A 184 -5.46 -1.57 18.03
N HIS A 185 -5.60 -1.12 16.78
CA HIS A 185 -6.16 -1.91 15.69
C HIS A 185 -5.13 -2.89 15.09
N THR A 186 -5.57 -4.07 14.65
CA THR A 186 -4.69 -5.08 14.02
C THR A 186 -4.73 -5.03 12.49
N LEU A 187 -5.63 -4.23 11.92
CA LEU A 187 -5.76 -3.97 10.50
C LEU A 187 -5.71 -2.48 10.24
N ALA A 188 -5.00 -2.12 9.17
CA ALA A 188 -4.93 -0.77 8.62
C ALA A 188 -5.23 -0.85 7.13
N GLY A 189 -5.86 0.17 6.59
CA GLY A 189 -6.29 0.23 5.21
C GLY A 189 -6.17 1.63 4.67
N VAL A 190 -5.57 1.77 3.49
CA VAL A 190 -5.45 3.06 2.79
C VAL A 190 -6.34 3.05 1.54
N GLU A 191 -7.13 4.11 1.37
CA GLU A 191 -8.10 4.28 0.27
C GLU A 191 -8.01 5.67 -0.35
N PHE A 192 -8.31 5.77 -1.64
CA PHE A 192 -8.47 7.03 -2.38
C PHE A 192 -7.27 7.99 -2.28
N GLY A 193 -6.06 7.45 -2.11
CA GLY A 193 -4.81 8.20 -1.97
C GLY A 193 -4.64 8.95 -0.64
N GLN A 194 -5.70 9.11 0.15
CA GLN A 194 -5.70 10.05 1.29
C GLN A 194 -6.44 9.54 2.52
N GLU A 195 -7.27 8.51 2.40
CA GLU A 195 -8.06 8.00 3.51
C GLU A 195 -7.33 6.88 4.25
N CYS A 196 -7.46 6.88 5.59
CA CYS A 196 -6.95 5.83 6.45
C CYS A 196 -8.10 5.21 7.26
N TRP A 197 -8.19 3.89 7.20
CA TRP A 197 -9.22 3.08 7.83
C TRP A 197 -8.59 1.98 8.68
N CYS A 198 -9.14 1.74 9.86
CA CYS A 198 -8.64 0.80 10.84
C CYS A 198 -9.72 -0.21 11.24
N GLY A 199 -9.29 -1.37 11.73
CA GLY A 199 -10.19 -2.37 12.28
C GLY A 199 -9.43 -3.54 12.90
N SER A 200 -10.18 -4.50 13.40
CA SER A 200 -9.61 -5.72 14.00
C SER A 200 -10.04 -7.00 13.28
N GLU A 201 -10.99 -6.88 12.35
CA GLU A 201 -11.48 -7.92 11.46
C GLU A 201 -11.89 -7.29 10.12
N ILE A 202 -11.95 -8.10 9.07
CA ILE A 202 -12.49 -7.66 7.78
C ILE A 202 -13.99 -7.92 7.78
N ASP A 203 -14.75 -6.84 7.68
CA ASP A 203 -16.20 -6.91 7.70
C ASP A 203 -16.77 -7.49 6.40
N HIS A 204 -17.98 -8.06 6.52
CA HIS A 204 -18.77 -8.60 5.40
C HIS A 204 -18.10 -9.69 4.55
N GLY A 205 -17.02 -10.31 5.02
CA GLY A 205 -16.30 -11.33 4.26
C GLY A 205 -15.72 -10.81 2.95
N GLN A 206 -15.52 -9.49 2.83
CA GLN A 206 -14.86 -8.86 1.70
C GLN A 206 -13.47 -9.51 1.57
N LYS A 207 -13.26 -10.35 0.56
CA LYS A 207 -11.97 -11.01 0.36
C LYS A 207 -11.64 -11.07 -1.11
N PHE A 208 -10.48 -10.50 -1.44
CA PHE A 208 -9.69 -10.67 -2.65
C PHE A 208 -10.49 -10.50 -3.96
N VAL A 209 -10.31 -9.37 -4.64
CA VAL A 209 -10.77 -9.16 -6.02
C VAL A 209 -9.88 -9.97 -6.98
N GLY A 210 -9.98 -11.30 -6.88
CA GLY A 210 -9.42 -12.27 -7.82
C GLY A 210 -10.50 -13.15 -8.44
N ASN A 211 -11.79 -12.86 -8.21
CA ASN A 211 -12.90 -13.63 -8.74
C ASN A 211 -14.01 -12.75 -9.35
N ASP A 212 -13.65 -11.99 -10.38
CA ASP A 212 -14.61 -11.74 -11.46
C ASP A 212 -14.95 -13.10 -12.11
N ASN A 213 -15.99 -13.77 -11.60
CA ASN A 213 -16.69 -14.90 -12.23
C ASN A 213 -15.83 -16.00 -12.90
N GLY A 214 -14.69 -16.37 -12.30
CA GLY A 214 -13.86 -17.46 -12.82
C GLY A 214 -13.13 -17.15 -14.13
N ILE A 215 -12.95 -15.88 -14.49
CA ILE A 215 -12.03 -15.50 -15.56
C ILE A 215 -10.60 -15.70 -15.03
N ARG A 216 -9.97 -16.81 -15.44
CA ARG A 216 -8.53 -16.97 -15.30
C ARG A 216 -7.88 -15.93 -16.21
N HIS A 217 -7.32 -14.87 -15.61
CA HIS A 217 -6.40 -13.98 -16.32
C HIS A 217 -5.18 -14.80 -16.73
N GLY A 218 -5.19 -15.23 -17.99
CA GLY A 218 -4.20 -16.13 -18.57
C GLY A 218 -2.83 -15.49 -18.66
N ASP A 219 -1.82 -16.28 -18.30
CA ASP A 219 -0.39 -16.18 -18.59
C ASP A 219 0.07 -15.00 -19.46
N PHE A 220 0.30 -13.83 -18.87
CA PHE A 220 1.39 -12.91 -19.27
C PHE A 220 1.75 -11.90 -18.15
N ARG A 221 2.54 -12.36 -17.15
CA ARG A 221 3.36 -11.57 -16.19
C ARG A 221 2.60 -10.84 -15.04
N PRO A 222 3.29 -10.48 -13.93
CA PRO A 222 2.74 -10.53 -12.58
C PRO A 222 2.00 -9.25 -12.22
N PHE A 223 0.70 -9.16 -12.51
CA PHE A 223 -0.14 -8.20 -11.81
C PHE A 223 -1.51 -8.79 -11.50
N PRO A 224 -1.61 -9.76 -10.58
CA PRO A 224 -2.82 -9.92 -9.79
C PRO A 224 -2.78 -8.89 -8.64
N ASP A 225 -3.94 -8.39 -8.24
CA ASP A 225 -4.23 -7.68 -6.97
C ASP A 225 -4.19 -6.14 -6.96
N ASN A 226 -3.25 -5.46 -7.64
CA ASN A 226 -3.13 -3.99 -7.53
C ASN A 226 -3.76 -3.17 -8.67
N ALA A 227 -4.43 -3.79 -9.65
CA ALA A 227 -5.03 -3.06 -10.77
C ALA A 227 -6.03 -1.99 -10.29
N TYR A 228 -6.77 -2.30 -9.22
CA TYR A 228 -7.78 -1.42 -8.64
C TYR A 228 -7.31 -0.67 -7.39
N CYS A 229 -6.22 -1.10 -6.75
CA CYS A 229 -5.61 -0.43 -5.60
C CYS A 229 -4.33 0.26 -6.06
N ASN A 230 -4.54 1.31 -6.84
CA ASN A 230 -3.61 1.79 -7.84
C ASN A 230 -3.39 3.32 -7.74
N MET A 231 -4.06 3.97 -6.76
CA MET A 231 -3.90 5.38 -6.47
C MET A 231 -2.66 5.62 -5.61
N PRO A 232 -1.77 6.53 -6.01
CA PRO A 232 -0.68 7.01 -5.19
C PRO A 232 -1.14 7.61 -3.85
N CYS A 233 -0.33 7.46 -2.83
CA CYS A 233 -0.54 8.14 -1.56
C CYS A 233 -0.29 9.65 -1.70
N GLN A 234 -1.09 10.47 -1.00
CA GLN A 234 -0.95 11.92 -0.97
C GLN A 234 0.38 12.34 -0.33
N GLY A 235 0.80 11.66 0.74
CA GLY A 235 2.04 11.96 1.46
C GLY A 235 3.30 11.39 0.79
N ASP A 236 3.16 10.33 -0.01
CA ASP A 236 4.26 9.73 -0.78
C ASP A 236 3.72 9.14 -2.09
N SER A 237 3.96 9.84 -3.20
CA SER A 237 3.47 9.41 -4.52
C SER A 237 4.19 8.17 -5.06
N THR A 238 5.19 7.64 -4.35
CA THR A 238 5.89 6.39 -4.70
C THR A 238 5.21 5.14 -4.12
N GLU A 239 4.19 5.32 -3.27
CA GLU A 239 3.42 4.26 -2.62
C GLU A 239 1.98 4.19 -3.14
N LEU A 240 1.35 3.03 -3.02
CA LEU A 240 -0.07 2.82 -3.38
C LEU A 240 -0.98 2.87 -2.15
N CYS A 241 -2.00 3.73 -2.22
CA CYS A 241 -3.00 4.02 -1.20
C CYS A 241 -4.45 3.78 -1.71
N GLY A 242 -4.71 2.56 -2.16
CA GLY A 242 -6.05 2.09 -2.53
C GLY A 242 -6.53 2.62 -3.86
N GLY A 243 -7.84 2.81 -4.00
CA GLY A 243 -8.50 3.18 -5.24
C GLY A 243 -9.96 3.57 -5.00
N ALA A 244 -10.73 3.80 -6.07
CA ALA A 244 -12.14 4.15 -5.91
C ALA A 244 -12.92 2.92 -5.43
N SER A 245 -13.41 2.97 -4.19
CA SER A 245 -14.02 1.83 -3.50
C SER A 245 -13.09 0.61 -3.37
N ARG A 246 -11.82 0.87 -3.10
CA ARG A 246 -10.73 -0.12 -3.09
C ARG A 246 -9.71 0.23 -2.02
N LEU A 247 -9.40 -0.74 -1.17
CA LEU A 247 -8.59 -0.57 0.03
C LEU A 247 -7.35 -1.46 -0.04
N ASN A 248 -6.14 -0.90 0.03
CA ASN A 248 -4.96 -1.72 0.32
C ASN A 248 -4.95 -2.01 1.82
N VAL A 249 -5.05 -3.28 2.19
CA VAL A 249 -5.13 -3.71 3.59
C VAL A 249 -3.77 -4.22 4.07
N TYR A 250 -3.43 -3.88 5.31
CA TYR A 250 -2.24 -4.33 6.03
C TYR A 250 -2.68 -5.00 7.33
N SER A 251 -2.07 -6.14 7.64
CA SER A 251 -2.32 -6.84 8.90
C SER A 251 -1.08 -6.83 9.78
N PHE A 252 -1.30 -6.56 11.06
CA PHE A 252 -0.27 -6.68 12.07
C PHE A 252 0.00 -8.16 12.36
N THR A 253 1.24 -8.57 12.16
CA THR A 253 1.70 -9.95 12.41
C THR A 253 2.45 -10.11 13.73
N GLY A 254 2.63 -9.01 14.46
CA GLY A 254 3.23 -9.03 15.79
C GLY A 254 2.26 -9.46 16.87
N THR A 255 2.79 -9.58 18.10
CA THR A 255 1.97 -9.61 19.31
C THR A 255 1.78 -8.18 19.78
N TYR A 256 0.54 -7.79 20.06
CA TYR A 256 0.32 -6.57 20.81
C TYR A 256 0.92 -6.74 22.21
N PRO A 257 1.41 -5.68 22.84
CA PRO A 257 1.62 -4.32 22.29
C PRO A 257 2.79 -4.24 21.31
N ILE A 258 2.74 -3.26 20.41
CA ILE A 258 3.76 -3.11 19.36
C ILE A 258 5.09 -2.62 19.94
N GLY A 259 6.17 -3.35 19.64
CA GLY A 259 7.49 -3.09 20.21
C GLY A 259 7.70 -3.71 21.60
N ALA A 260 6.63 -4.22 22.22
CA ALA A 260 6.73 -4.98 23.44
C ALA A 260 7.06 -6.44 23.14
N SER A 261 8.01 -6.99 23.89
CA SER A 261 8.42 -8.39 23.76
C SER A 261 8.23 -9.12 25.09
N VAL A 262 8.05 -10.43 25.00
CA VAL A 262 8.07 -11.27 26.20
C VAL A 262 9.50 -11.30 26.73
N VAL A 263 9.71 -10.74 27.92
CA VAL A 263 10.99 -10.86 28.63
C VAL A 263 11.25 -12.33 28.91
N ALA A 264 12.32 -12.90 28.33
CA ALA A 264 12.57 -14.33 28.43
C ALA A 264 12.88 -14.77 29.87
N ALA A 265 13.55 -13.90 30.64
CA ALA A 265 13.90 -14.14 32.04
C ALA A 265 14.17 -12.82 32.78
N ALA A 266 13.75 -12.76 34.05
CA ALA A 266 14.00 -11.63 34.96
C ALA A 266 14.23 -12.17 36.37
N GLY A 267 15.20 -11.62 37.12
CA GLY A 267 15.43 -12.01 38.53
C GLY A 267 15.77 -13.49 38.76
N GLY A 268 16.21 -14.23 37.74
CA GLY A 268 16.43 -15.69 37.80
C GLY A 268 15.19 -16.54 37.48
N TRP A 269 14.06 -15.91 37.21
CA TRP A 269 12.79 -16.52 36.84
C TRP A 269 12.65 -16.50 35.32
N ARG A 270 11.98 -17.50 34.74
CA ARG A 270 11.79 -17.59 33.29
C ARG A 270 10.33 -17.43 32.93
N SER A 271 10.07 -16.81 31.78
CA SER A 271 8.73 -16.77 31.22
C SER A 271 8.22 -18.17 30.90
N ARG A 272 6.93 -18.40 31.19
CA ARG A 272 6.22 -19.67 30.99
C ARG A 272 5.06 -19.54 30.03
N GLY A 273 4.90 -18.36 29.44
CA GLY A 273 3.82 -18.03 28.52
C GLY A 273 2.59 -17.46 29.21
N CYS A 274 1.52 -17.36 28.43
CA CYS A 274 0.26 -16.75 28.82
C CYS A 274 -0.69 -17.76 29.45
N TYR A 275 -1.32 -17.39 30.56
CA TYR A 275 -2.28 -18.21 31.31
C TYR A 275 -3.60 -17.46 31.50
N SER A 276 -4.72 -18.16 31.48
CA SER A 276 -6.04 -17.56 31.75
C SER A 276 -6.15 -17.04 33.19
N ASP A 277 -6.92 -15.98 33.39
CA ASP A 277 -7.29 -15.47 34.71
C ASP A 277 -8.75 -15.03 34.77
N SER A 278 -9.30 -14.93 35.98
CA SER A 278 -10.66 -14.45 36.20
C SER A 278 -10.78 -13.63 37.48
N THR A 279 -11.47 -12.50 37.40
CA THR A 279 -11.79 -11.68 38.58
C THR A 279 -12.66 -12.42 39.61
N SER A 280 -13.40 -13.46 39.20
CA SER A 280 -14.22 -14.29 40.08
C SER A 280 -13.44 -15.43 40.75
N SER A 281 -12.28 -15.81 40.20
CA SER A 281 -11.41 -16.87 40.69
C SER A 281 -10.00 -16.61 40.17
N ARG A 282 -9.17 -15.98 41.00
CA ARG A 282 -7.82 -15.59 40.61
C ARG A 282 -6.90 -16.80 40.54
N SER A 283 -6.13 -16.89 39.47
CA SER A 283 -5.19 -17.98 39.20
C SER A 283 -3.92 -17.86 40.04
N LEU A 284 -3.61 -16.65 40.50
CA LEU A 284 -2.59 -16.35 41.51
C LEU A 284 -3.26 -15.60 42.67
N GLU A 285 -2.95 -16.01 43.89
CA GLU A 285 -3.74 -15.65 45.08
C GLU A 285 -3.47 -14.25 45.64
N ARG A 286 -2.34 -13.64 45.29
CA ARG A 286 -1.87 -12.41 45.93
C ARG A 286 -1.55 -11.32 44.92
N ARG A 287 -2.39 -10.29 44.83
CA ARG A 287 -2.00 -9.04 44.17
C ARG A 287 -0.98 -8.28 45.02
N VAL A 288 0.04 -7.74 44.38
CA VAL A 288 1.04 -6.86 44.99
C VAL A 288 1.19 -5.59 44.16
N ASP A 289 1.70 -4.54 44.79
CA ASP A 289 1.97 -3.25 44.14
C ASP A 289 3.49 -3.02 44.10
N PRO A 290 4.14 -3.16 42.93
CA PRO A 290 5.57 -2.90 42.77
C PRO A 290 5.87 -1.43 42.45
N GLY A 291 4.88 -0.52 42.43
CA GLY A 291 5.00 0.83 41.87
C GLY A 291 4.84 0.82 40.36
N GLU A 292 5.87 1.21 39.62
CA GLU A 292 5.87 1.07 38.16
C GLU A 292 5.93 -0.42 37.79
N VAL A 293 4.92 -0.90 37.07
CA VAL A 293 4.81 -2.31 36.70
C VAL A 293 5.65 -2.56 35.45
N MET A 294 6.70 -3.35 35.61
CA MET A 294 7.54 -3.98 34.58
C MET A 294 7.82 -5.41 35.03
N VAL A 295 8.35 -6.26 34.17
CA VAL A 295 8.57 -7.68 34.48
C VAL A 295 9.49 -7.83 35.70
N GLU A 296 10.59 -7.07 35.75
CA GLU A 296 11.56 -7.09 36.83
C GLU A 296 10.96 -6.64 38.15
N SER A 297 10.15 -5.58 38.14
CA SER A 297 9.56 -5.02 39.36
C SER A 297 8.53 -5.98 39.95
N CYS A 298 7.72 -6.63 39.11
CA CYS A 298 6.77 -7.63 39.57
C CYS A 298 7.46 -8.89 40.11
N VAL A 299 8.43 -9.43 39.38
CA VAL A 299 9.20 -10.61 39.82
C VAL A 299 9.91 -10.31 41.15
N SER A 300 10.55 -9.14 41.27
CA SER A 300 11.21 -8.72 42.51
C SER A 300 10.23 -8.60 43.68
N ALA A 301 9.05 -8.02 43.45
CA ALA A 301 8.02 -7.88 44.47
C ALA A 301 7.50 -9.25 44.95
N CYS A 302 7.22 -10.18 44.05
CA CYS A 302 6.81 -11.54 44.42
C CYS A 302 7.91 -12.30 45.17
N GLN A 303 9.16 -12.19 44.71
CA GLN A 303 10.30 -12.81 45.37
C GLN A 303 10.52 -12.25 46.79
N SER A 304 10.36 -10.94 46.99
CA SER A 304 10.50 -10.30 48.31
C SER A 304 9.46 -10.80 49.34
N GLN A 305 8.32 -11.29 48.84
CA GLN A 305 7.25 -11.88 49.65
C GLN A 305 7.34 -13.42 49.72
N SER A 306 8.46 -14.01 49.29
CA SER A 306 8.71 -15.46 49.28
C SER A 306 7.73 -16.28 48.43
N PHE A 307 7.14 -15.68 47.39
CA PHE A 307 6.40 -16.42 46.37
C PHE A 307 7.35 -17.02 45.33
N THR A 308 6.91 -18.09 44.67
CA THR A 308 7.65 -18.76 43.59
C THR A 308 7.04 -18.58 42.20
N ILE A 309 5.90 -17.90 42.08
CA ILE A 309 5.23 -17.61 40.81
C ILE A 309 4.78 -16.14 40.80
N ALA A 310 5.03 -15.48 39.67
CA ALA A 310 4.68 -14.10 39.38
C ALA A 310 3.88 -14.09 38.08
N GLY A 311 2.86 -13.26 38.03
CA GLY A 311 1.98 -13.10 36.88
C GLY A 311 1.64 -11.65 36.70
N LEU A 312 1.87 -11.13 35.51
CA LEU A 312 1.55 -9.76 35.15
C LEU A 312 0.23 -9.76 34.38
N GLU A 313 -0.72 -8.89 34.74
CA GLU A 313 -2.03 -8.80 34.10
C GLU A 313 -2.34 -7.35 33.68
N PHE A 314 -2.99 -7.20 32.53
CA PHE A 314 -3.56 -5.94 32.05
C PHE A 314 -2.59 -4.75 32.03
N GLY A 315 -1.28 -4.99 31.89
CA GLY A 315 -0.24 -3.96 31.82
C GLY A 315 0.15 -3.33 33.17
N GLN A 316 -0.69 -3.46 34.19
CA GLN A 316 -0.60 -2.66 35.42
C GLN A 316 -0.83 -3.45 36.70
N GLU A 317 -1.03 -4.77 36.62
CA GLU A 317 -1.23 -5.61 37.78
C GLU A 317 -0.09 -6.62 37.93
N CYS A 318 0.34 -6.82 39.18
CA CYS A 318 1.29 -7.85 39.54
C CYS A 318 0.63 -8.80 40.55
N TRP A 319 0.63 -10.09 40.21
CA TRP A 319 0.05 -11.16 40.98
C TRP A 319 1.12 -12.18 41.34
N CYS A 320 1.05 -12.72 42.55
CA CYS A 320 1.99 -13.67 43.10
C CYS A 320 1.27 -14.91 43.63
N GLY A 321 1.95 -16.04 43.61
CA GLY A 321 1.47 -17.28 44.19
C GLY A 321 2.56 -18.34 44.28
N ASN A 322 2.25 -19.47 44.90
CA ASN A 322 3.13 -20.65 44.90
C ASN A 322 2.59 -21.78 44.04
N GLN A 323 1.37 -21.63 43.51
CA GLN A 323 0.69 -22.55 42.62
C GLN A 323 -0.24 -21.75 41.70
N ILE A 324 -0.45 -22.24 40.49
CA ILE A 324 -1.45 -21.70 39.56
C ILE A 324 -2.78 -22.41 39.85
N GLN A 325 -3.78 -21.65 40.28
CA GLN A 325 -5.13 -22.13 40.60
C GLN A 325 -6.05 -22.05 39.39
N SER A 326 -7.17 -22.79 39.41
CA SER A 326 -8.21 -22.68 38.38
C SER A 326 -8.77 -21.25 38.34
N PRO A 327 -8.90 -20.61 37.16
CA PRO A 327 -8.91 -21.21 35.82
C PRO A 327 -7.54 -21.39 35.14
N GLY A 328 -6.44 -20.91 35.73
CA GLY A 328 -5.10 -20.77 35.14
C GLY A 328 -4.58 -21.93 34.30
N THR A 329 -4.97 -21.92 33.03
CA THR A 329 -4.53 -22.83 31.97
C THR A 329 -3.73 -22.07 30.94
N SER A 330 -2.78 -22.74 30.30
CA SER A 330 -2.02 -22.12 29.20
C SER A 330 -2.95 -21.77 28.04
N ILE A 331 -2.85 -20.54 27.56
CA ILE A 331 -3.60 -19.98 26.44
C ILE A 331 -2.64 -19.38 25.41
N SER A 332 -3.19 -18.94 24.27
CA SER A 332 -2.40 -18.30 23.22
C SER A 332 -1.64 -17.09 23.77
N GLN A 333 -0.37 -16.93 23.36
CA GLN A 333 0.43 -15.75 23.71
C GLN A 333 -0.22 -14.44 23.25
N SER A 334 -1.06 -14.49 22.21
CA SER A 334 -1.82 -13.33 21.71
C SER A 334 -2.85 -12.79 22.71
N ALA A 335 -3.21 -13.53 23.76
CA ALA A 335 -4.08 -13.05 24.83
C ALA A 335 -3.33 -12.18 25.86
N CYS A 336 -2.01 -12.35 25.98
CA CYS A 336 -1.15 -11.51 26.81
C CYS A 336 -0.64 -10.35 25.95
N ASN A 337 -1.52 -9.37 25.73
CA ASN A 337 -1.34 -8.32 24.74
C ASN A 337 -1.26 -6.88 25.27
N LYS A 338 -0.98 -6.69 26.56
CA LYS A 338 -0.86 -5.39 27.21
C LYS A 338 0.57 -5.07 27.62
N ALA A 339 0.93 -3.79 27.45
CA ALA A 339 2.27 -3.29 27.69
C ALA A 339 2.41 -3.03 29.17
N CYS A 340 3.59 -3.26 29.71
CA CYS A 340 3.86 -2.85 31.07
C CYS A 340 3.74 -1.32 31.16
N THR A 341 3.05 -0.82 32.19
CA THR A 341 2.90 0.63 32.39
C THR A 341 4.21 1.30 32.79
N GLY A 342 5.16 0.54 33.35
CA GLY A 342 6.52 0.98 33.68
C GLY A 342 7.53 0.80 32.55
N ASP A 343 7.31 -0.12 31.62
CA ASP A 343 8.14 -0.31 30.42
C ASP A 343 7.30 -0.79 29.23
N ASN A 344 6.99 0.12 28.31
CA ASN A 344 6.14 -0.21 27.16
C ASN A 344 6.82 -1.14 26.13
N THR A 345 8.07 -1.55 26.35
CA THR A 345 8.81 -2.54 25.55
C THR A 345 8.66 -3.97 26.10
N GLU A 346 7.85 -4.17 27.13
CA GLU A 346 7.61 -5.45 27.78
C GLU A 346 6.13 -5.86 27.78
N VAL A 347 5.88 -7.18 27.66
CA VAL A 347 4.53 -7.76 27.76
C VAL A 347 4.15 -8.03 29.23
N CYS A 348 3.05 -7.42 29.67
CA CYS A 348 2.50 -7.50 31.02
C CYS A 348 1.08 -8.10 31.04
N GLY A 349 0.88 -9.24 30.38
CA GLY A 349 -0.39 -9.95 30.37
C GLY A 349 -1.44 -9.31 29.48
N GLY A 350 -2.71 -9.49 29.79
CA GLY A 350 -3.86 -8.96 29.06
C GLY A 350 -5.14 -9.05 29.90
N PRO A 351 -6.31 -8.68 29.35
CA PRO A 351 -7.57 -8.77 30.09
C PRO A 351 -7.93 -10.24 30.37
N GLY A 352 -7.92 -10.66 31.64
CA GLY A 352 -8.16 -12.06 32.02
C GLY A 352 -7.03 -12.99 31.58
N ALA A 353 -5.81 -12.47 31.47
CA ALA A 353 -4.66 -13.20 30.96
C ALA A 353 -3.36 -12.78 31.67
N LEU A 354 -2.71 -13.73 32.36
CA LEU A 354 -1.47 -13.54 33.09
C LEU A 354 -0.26 -13.95 32.24
N GLN A 355 0.72 -13.06 32.11
CA GLN A 355 2.06 -13.44 31.65
C GLN A 355 2.85 -14.02 32.84
N ILE A 356 3.10 -15.34 32.84
CA ILE A 356 3.64 -16.07 34.00
C ILE A 356 5.16 -16.20 33.97
N TYR A 357 5.79 -16.04 35.14
CA TYR A 357 7.21 -16.27 35.42
C TYR A 357 7.38 -17.18 36.65
N TYR A 358 8.26 -18.20 36.57
CA TYR A 358 8.74 -19.04 37.70
C TYR A 358 9.95 -19.93 37.37
#